data_AF-A0A9P1FL34-F1
#
_entry.id   AF-A0A9P1FL34-F1
#
_cell.length_a   1.000
_cell.length_b   1.000
_cell.length_c   1.000
_cell.angle_alpha   90.00
_cell.angle_beta   90.00
_cell.angle_gamma   90.00
#
_symmetry.space_group_name_H-M   'P 1'
#
loop_
_entity.id
_entity.type
_entity.pdbx_description
1 polymer ?
#
loop_
_entity_poly.entity_id
_entity_poly.type
_entity_poly.pdbx_seq_one_letter_code
_entity_poly.pdbx_strand_id
1 'polypeptide(L)'
;MASGSEDERADTASLHLGFGLTQFGDLVKQHKNGRPFRFVPFWLVWWVSCQSIFSGVAGEHSGANMQGTGHAGFGNETLPGTAQLLQTQGMNFPSYCFLLEDHFHVDSNGVLIATLRFGPGGNAGPSDVKCIASRKVTEIVGSLSVTGALSLTSILLPKLERVRGSLVFMQLPKLVTETFRLDGLKSVNENLVVRHNEALSTVTFTHLRKVDRTLEVGSNRVLERVSFNSLTFVGLHLLIDSNPVLELIGAASLEEIRWDLIISSSGLQEIDFPSLKKIGEDLVVYVMDDLRSIRLPVLSFVGEDTEFFHLVRLQSLTLPALEVIGEDFEVHHCYSLGSVSMPSLQKVKEDVEIHNLPVCSAISMPKLSDIEEDLEMYNLDALKSLSLPSLHTVWEDLILGGMAVASDLSMQQLTKVVGSFWLYNMPNLFRVDLPKLAHVGGKTRSHPPPQNSCHYGLGDCDVEDEENAFYITNNTRLEHVRMESLVSIRSPYFAIFGNAALLSVELPLLSRFQ
;
A
#
# COMPACT_ATOMS: atom_id res chain seq x y z
N MET A 1 36.46 -61.60 7.24
CA MET A 1 36.81 -60.22 6.83
C MET A 1 35.47 -59.54 6.58
N ALA A 2 34.78 -59.10 7.64
CA ALA A 2 34.89 -57.77 8.27
C ALA A 2 34.54 -56.69 7.23
N SER A 3 33.55 -55.82 7.40
CA SER A 3 32.63 -55.44 8.50
C SER A 3 31.69 -54.38 7.87
N GLY A 4 30.36 -54.41 8.08
CA GLY A 4 29.64 -53.70 9.17
C GLY A 4 29.55 -52.19 8.87
N SER A 5 28.44 -51.48 8.94
CA SER A 5 27.23 -51.57 9.79
C SER A 5 26.18 -50.59 9.21
N GLU A 6 24.91 -51.00 9.11
CA GLU A 6 23.78 -50.53 9.94
C GLU A 6 23.61 -49.01 10.04
N ASP A 7 22.44 -48.52 9.64
CA ASP A 7 21.71 -47.60 10.51
C ASP A 7 20.19 -47.72 10.31
N GLU A 8 19.55 -48.08 11.41
CA GLU A 8 18.10 -48.10 11.64
C GLU A 8 17.55 -46.67 11.59
N ARG A 9 16.50 -46.43 10.81
CA ARG A 9 15.68 -45.21 10.99
C ARG A 9 14.57 -45.53 11.97
N ALA A 10 14.78 -45.08 13.21
CA ALA A 10 13.77 -45.03 14.25
C ALA A 10 12.66 -44.02 13.88
N ASP A 11 11.42 -44.52 13.95
CA ASP A 11 10.20 -43.73 14.05
C ASP A 11 10.26 -42.81 15.27
N THR A 12 10.07 -41.51 15.04
CA THR A 12 9.51 -40.59 16.04
C THR A 12 8.47 -39.71 15.37
N ALA A 13 7.21 -40.08 15.57
CA ALA A 13 6.08 -39.19 15.39
C ALA A 13 6.25 -37.97 16.31
N SER A 14 6.10 -36.77 15.76
CA SER A 14 5.98 -35.54 16.53
C SER A 14 4.85 -34.69 15.96
N LEU A 15 3.93 -34.34 16.85
CA LEU A 15 2.66 -33.65 16.64
C LEU A 15 2.73 -32.45 15.68
N HIS A 16 1.75 -32.37 14.78
CA HIS A 16 1.31 -31.13 14.16
C HIS A 16 0.76 -30.16 15.21
N LEU A 17 1.52 -29.11 15.50
CA LEU A 17 1.04 -27.81 15.97
C LEU A 17 2.04 -26.77 15.45
N GLY A 18 1.66 -26.04 14.41
CA GLY A 18 2.49 -25.01 13.79
C GLY A 18 1.62 -23.92 13.17
N PHE A 19 1.19 -22.97 13.99
CA PHE A 19 0.70 -21.66 13.55
C PHE A 19 1.90 -20.74 13.33
N GLY A 20 1.89 -20.01 12.21
CA GLY A 20 2.57 -18.71 12.07
C GLY A 20 3.92 -18.72 11.34
N LEU A 21 3.98 -17.90 10.29
CA LEU A 21 5.18 -17.24 9.74
C LEU A 21 6.12 -18.07 8.84
N THR A 22 5.65 -18.49 7.66
CA THR A 22 6.53 -18.93 6.55
C THR A 22 6.03 -18.54 5.14
N GLN A 23 5.38 -17.37 5.00
CA GLN A 23 4.93 -16.87 3.67
C GLN A 23 5.46 -15.48 3.28
N PHE A 24 6.61 -15.07 3.81
CA PHE A 24 7.25 -13.80 3.42
C PHE A 24 8.51 -13.96 2.54
N GLY A 25 9.05 -15.17 2.39
CA GLY A 25 10.30 -15.40 1.64
C GLY A 25 10.13 -15.80 0.17
N ASP A 26 8.97 -16.35 -0.19
CA ASP A 26 8.75 -16.96 -1.50
C ASP A 26 7.86 -16.13 -2.44
N LEU A 27 7.35 -14.98 -1.99
CA LEU A 27 6.51 -14.06 -2.79
C LEU A 27 7.26 -12.83 -3.35
N VAL A 28 8.56 -12.68 -3.08
CA VAL A 28 9.42 -11.61 -3.63
C VAL A 28 10.35 -12.13 -4.74
N LYS A 29 9.97 -13.22 -5.42
CA LYS A 29 10.78 -13.84 -6.48
C LYS A 29 10.10 -14.06 -7.83
N GLN A 30 8.90 -13.53 -8.02
CA GLN A 30 8.27 -13.47 -9.34
C GLN A 30 7.84 -12.03 -9.60
N HIS A 31 8.70 -11.28 -10.28
CA HIS A 31 8.41 -10.19 -11.21
C HIS A 31 9.76 -9.81 -11.84
N LYS A 32 9.92 -10.12 -13.12
CA LYS A 32 11.11 -9.77 -13.90
C LYS A 32 10.64 -9.13 -15.20
N ASN A 33 10.60 -7.80 -15.21
CA ASN A 33 10.82 -7.01 -16.41
C ASN A 33 11.77 -5.84 -16.07
N GLY A 34 12.99 -5.93 -16.60
CA GLY A 34 13.71 -4.80 -17.20
C GLY A 34 14.19 -3.59 -16.39
N ARG A 35 13.70 -3.29 -15.19
CA ARG A 35 14.26 -2.26 -14.30
C ARG A 35 14.27 -2.80 -12.87
N PRO A 36 15.37 -2.65 -12.10
CA PRO A 36 15.34 -3.07 -10.72
C PRO A 36 14.32 -2.20 -9.99
N PHE A 37 13.30 -2.82 -9.39
CA PHE A 37 12.61 -2.28 -8.22
C PHE A 37 13.66 -1.62 -7.34
N ARG A 38 13.62 -0.29 -7.22
CA ARG A 38 14.28 0.37 -6.11
C ARG A 38 13.39 0.20 -4.89
N PHE A 39 13.33 -1.04 -4.39
CA PHE A 39 13.43 -1.17 -2.95
C PHE A 39 14.72 -0.44 -2.58
N VAL A 40 14.60 0.74 -1.98
CA VAL A 40 15.61 1.18 -1.04
C VAL A 40 15.21 0.48 0.25
N PRO A 41 15.72 -0.73 0.55
CA PRO A 41 15.67 -1.19 1.92
C PRO A 41 16.48 -0.16 2.70
N PHE A 42 15.81 0.70 3.47
CA PHE A 42 16.48 1.62 4.39
C PHE A 42 17.01 0.82 5.59
N TRP A 43 17.95 -0.07 5.31
CA TRP A 43 18.94 -0.59 6.24
C TRP A 43 20.26 0.10 5.94
N LEU A 44 20.35 1.40 6.21
CA LEU A 44 21.65 2.09 6.31
C LEU A 44 21.50 3.48 6.93
N VAL A 45 21.32 3.52 8.26
CA VAL A 45 22.10 4.47 9.06
C VAL A 45 22.46 3.84 10.41
N TRP A 46 23.76 3.63 10.61
CA TRP A 46 24.49 3.27 11.84
C TRP A 46 24.54 1.80 12.28
N TRP A 47 25.60 1.14 11.81
CA TRP A 47 26.33 0.12 12.57
C TRP A 47 27.03 0.78 13.77
N VAL A 48 26.60 0.46 15.00
CA VAL A 48 27.49 0.37 16.15
C VAL A 48 27.14 -0.92 16.88
N SER A 49 28.16 -1.75 17.02
CA SER A 49 28.20 -3.07 17.59
C SER A 49 27.53 -3.20 18.96
N CYS A 50 26.68 -4.22 19.14
CA CYS A 50 26.68 -4.98 20.39
C CYS A 50 26.15 -6.40 20.16
N GLN A 51 27.07 -7.35 20.10
CA GLN A 51 26.77 -8.76 20.34
C GLN A 51 26.29 -8.95 21.78
N SER A 52 25.51 -10.01 21.97
CA SER A 52 25.09 -10.63 23.23
C SER A 52 23.97 -9.90 24.00
N ILE A 53 22.78 -10.52 24.02
CA ILE A 53 22.16 -11.16 25.20
C ILE A 53 20.90 -11.88 24.68
N PHE A 54 21.04 -13.17 24.41
CA PHE A 54 19.94 -14.13 24.46
C PHE A 54 20.26 -15.05 25.63
N SER A 55 19.50 -14.95 26.73
CA SER A 55 19.50 -15.96 27.78
C SER A 55 18.25 -15.83 28.65
N GLY A 56 17.36 -16.84 28.55
CA GLY A 56 16.36 -17.22 29.55
C GLY A 56 15.16 -16.26 29.64
N VAL A 57 13.93 -16.70 29.84
CA VAL A 57 13.49 -17.89 30.61
C VAL A 57 12.14 -18.32 30.06
N ALA A 58 12.03 -19.59 29.67
CA ALA A 58 10.77 -20.32 29.63
C ALA A 58 10.36 -20.65 31.08
N GLY A 59 9.12 -20.38 31.43
CA GLY A 59 8.52 -20.75 32.70
C GLY A 59 7.04 -21.05 32.48
N GLU A 60 6.73 -22.34 32.38
CA GLU A 60 5.38 -22.87 32.44
C GLU A 60 4.72 -22.51 33.78
N HIS A 61 3.44 -22.16 33.76
CA HIS A 61 2.53 -22.63 34.81
C HIS A 61 1.11 -22.83 34.26
N SER A 62 0.57 -23.93 34.72
CA SER A 62 -0.65 -24.63 34.36
C SER A 62 -1.92 -24.02 34.96
N GLY A 63 -3.00 -24.07 34.16
CA GLY A 63 -4.36 -24.51 34.49
C GLY A 63 -5.13 -23.88 35.66
N ALA A 64 -6.29 -23.28 35.35
CA ALA A 64 -7.59 -23.76 35.85
C ALA A 64 -8.77 -22.96 35.25
N ASN A 65 -9.78 -23.71 34.81
CA ASN A 65 -11.13 -23.29 34.44
C ASN A 65 -11.82 -22.43 35.51
N MET A 66 -12.64 -21.46 35.08
CA MET A 66 -14.03 -21.36 35.57
C MET A 66 -14.93 -20.66 34.54
N GLN A 67 -16.06 -21.30 34.30
CA GLN A 67 -17.18 -20.86 33.48
C GLN A 67 -17.99 -19.76 34.17
N GLY A 68 -18.54 -18.85 33.36
CA GLY A 68 -19.99 -18.73 33.27
C GLY A 68 -20.70 -17.59 34.02
N THR A 69 -21.40 -16.77 33.21
CA THR A 69 -22.64 -16.03 33.52
C THR A 69 -22.48 -14.79 34.42
N GLY A 70 -23.10 -13.63 34.20
CA GLY A 70 -24.13 -13.13 33.30
C GLY A 70 -24.59 -11.75 33.86
N HIS A 71 -25.46 -11.05 33.14
CA HIS A 71 -26.11 -9.75 33.46
C HIS A 71 -25.33 -8.51 32.99
N ALA A 72 -25.79 -7.79 31.96
CA ALA A 72 -27.01 -6.97 31.82
C ALA A 72 -26.89 -5.62 32.56
N GLY A 73 -26.98 -4.53 31.78
CA GLY A 73 -27.12 -3.17 32.32
C GLY A 73 -26.67 -2.08 31.35
N PHE A 74 -27.47 -1.80 30.32
CA PHE A 74 -27.44 -0.48 29.69
C PHE A 74 -27.92 0.55 30.73
N GLY A 75 -27.01 1.43 31.15
CA GLY A 75 -27.30 2.56 32.02
C GLY A 75 -26.66 3.82 31.44
N ASN A 76 -27.51 4.72 30.96
CA ASN A 76 -27.14 6.11 30.69
C ASN A 76 -26.68 6.75 32.01
N GLU A 77 -25.38 6.99 32.16
CA GLU A 77 -24.87 7.94 33.14
C GLU A 77 -24.18 9.09 32.42
N THR A 78 -24.87 10.22 32.45
CA THR A 78 -24.34 11.56 32.22
C THR A 78 -23.08 11.77 33.07
N LEU A 79 -21.93 11.96 32.43
CA LEU A 79 -20.70 12.44 33.07
C LEU A 79 -20.83 13.94 33.36
N PRO A 80 -20.75 14.41 34.62
CA PRO A 80 -20.43 15.79 34.92
C PRO A 80 -18.93 15.88 35.25
N GLY A 81 -18.18 16.74 34.56
CA GLY A 81 -16.81 16.98 34.98
C GLY A 81 -15.90 17.68 33.97
N THR A 82 -16.22 18.94 33.69
CA THR A 82 -15.25 20.02 33.49
C THR A 82 -13.95 19.68 32.75
N ALA A 83 -13.93 19.96 31.45
CA ALA A 83 -12.73 20.43 30.77
C ALA A 83 -12.24 21.72 31.48
N GLN A 84 -11.37 21.57 32.48
CA GLN A 84 -10.58 22.69 32.97
C GLN A 84 -9.51 22.98 31.93
N LEU A 85 -9.77 24.04 31.16
CA LEU A 85 -8.76 24.86 30.52
C LEU A 85 -7.64 25.16 31.52
N LEU A 86 -6.54 24.41 31.44
CA LEU A 86 -5.26 24.78 32.04
C LEU A 86 -4.69 25.95 31.25
N GLN A 87 -5.18 27.14 31.58
CA GLN A 87 -4.51 28.40 31.31
C GLN A 87 -3.15 28.38 32.00
N THR A 88 -2.09 28.40 31.19
CA THR A 88 -0.69 28.86 31.36
C THR A 88 -0.20 29.41 32.72
N GLN A 89 -0.54 28.80 33.86
CA GLN A 89 0.15 29.02 35.13
C GLN A 89 1.07 27.84 35.42
N GLY A 90 2.38 28.11 35.33
CA GLY A 90 3.49 27.28 35.82
C GLY A 90 3.34 25.77 35.59
N MET A 91 3.64 25.27 34.40
CA MET A 91 3.84 23.83 34.24
C MET A 91 5.02 23.39 35.10
N ASN A 92 4.70 22.77 36.25
CA ASN A 92 5.67 22.12 37.11
C ASN A 92 6.11 20.84 36.41
N PHE A 93 7.26 20.90 35.74
CA PHE A 93 7.92 19.70 35.25
C PHE A 93 8.46 18.87 36.43
N PRO A 94 8.44 17.53 36.33
CA PRO A 94 9.09 16.68 37.30
C PRO A 94 10.55 17.10 37.52
N SER A 95 11.02 17.05 38.78
CA SER A 95 12.37 17.48 39.15
C SER A 95 13.49 16.67 38.51
N TYR A 96 13.18 15.46 38.03
CA TYR A 96 14.12 14.57 37.34
C TYR A 96 14.19 14.82 35.81
N CYS A 97 13.43 15.77 35.28
CA CYS A 97 13.47 16.09 33.85
C CYS A 97 14.78 16.78 33.47
N PHE A 98 15.38 16.31 32.39
CA PHE A 98 16.46 16.98 31.70
C PHE A 98 15.89 18.20 30.96
N LEU A 99 16.17 19.39 31.48
CA LEU A 99 15.65 20.65 30.93
C LEU A 99 16.60 21.19 29.86
N LEU A 100 16.12 21.33 28.63
CA LEU A 100 16.98 21.75 27.51
C LEU A 100 17.67 23.10 27.78
N GLU A 101 16.96 24.06 28.38
CA GLU A 101 17.49 25.38 28.72
C GLU A 101 18.55 25.39 29.84
N ASP A 102 18.70 24.31 30.61
CA ASP A 102 19.71 24.21 31.66
C ASP A 102 21.05 23.67 31.11
N HIS A 103 21.01 23.02 29.94
CA HIS A 103 22.17 22.35 29.33
C HIS A 103 22.60 22.95 27.99
N PHE A 104 21.71 23.66 27.31
CA PHE A 104 21.96 24.27 26.00
C PHE A 104 21.65 25.76 26.02
N HIS A 105 22.36 26.51 25.17
CA HIS A 105 22.04 27.91 24.97
C HIS A 105 20.70 28.05 24.24
N VAL A 106 19.74 28.68 24.92
CA VAL A 106 18.45 29.08 24.38
C VAL A 106 18.40 30.60 24.42
N ASP A 107 18.21 31.23 23.26
CA ASP A 107 18.19 32.70 23.18
C ASP A 107 16.91 33.30 23.79
N SER A 108 16.81 34.63 23.79
CA SER A 108 15.64 35.35 24.35
C SER A 108 14.32 35.07 23.61
N ASN A 109 14.37 34.57 22.38
CA ASN A 109 13.20 34.22 21.57
C ASN A 109 12.80 32.75 21.71
N GLY A 110 13.55 31.96 22.49
CA GLY A 110 13.32 30.52 22.66
C GLY A 110 13.99 29.65 21.59
N VAL A 111 14.97 30.18 20.84
CA VAL A 111 15.67 29.45 19.80
C VAL A 111 16.85 28.67 20.40
N LEU A 112 16.89 27.37 20.13
CA LEU A 112 17.97 26.46 20.51
C LEU A 112 18.73 26.03 19.25
N ILE A 113 20.02 26.41 19.17
CA ILE A 113 20.89 26.07 18.04
C ILE A 113 21.74 24.85 18.39
N ALA A 114 21.18 23.66 18.18
CA ALA A 114 21.89 22.40 18.33
C ALA A 114 21.19 21.26 17.58
N THR A 115 21.95 20.23 17.25
CA THR A 115 21.42 18.90 16.90
C THR A 115 21.54 18.00 18.12
N LEU A 116 20.39 17.67 18.68
CA LEU A 116 20.25 16.93 19.93
C LEU A 116 19.99 15.45 19.64
N ARG A 117 20.86 14.56 20.14
CA ARG A 117 20.66 13.11 20.10
C ARG A 117 20.66 12.56 21.51
N PHE A 118 19.54 11.98 21.93
CA PHE A 118 19.36 11.27 23.18
C PHE A 118 19.32 9.76 22.94
N GLY A 119 19.84 8.99 23.89
CA GLY A 119 19.99 7.53 23.81
C GLY A 119 21.45 7.09 23.71
N PRO A 120 21.71 5.79 23.47
CA PRO A 120 23.07 5.23 23.40
C PRO A 120 23.95 5.94 22.36
N GLY A 121 25.12 6.45 22.78
CA GLY A 121 26.04 7.18 21.91
C GLY A 121 25.57 8.59 21.49
N GLY A 122 24.46 9.08 22.06
CA GLY A 122 23.94 10.43 21.82
C GLY A 122 24.82 11.53 22.41
N ASN A 123 24.64 12.76 21.94
CA ASN A 123 25.43 13.93 22.34
C ASN A 123 24.70 14.88 23.31
N ALA A 124 23.42 14.65 23.61
CA ALA A 124 22.58 15.68 24.22
C ALA A 124 22.25 15.47 25.72
N GLY A 125 22.35 14.26 26.22
CA GLY A 125 21.98 13.95 27.60
C GLY A 125 22.47 12.58 28.05
N PRO A 126 22.21 12.22 29.32
CA PRO A 126 22.62 10.93 29.85
C PRO A 126 21.91 9.79 29.13
N SER A 127 22.57 8.64 29.02
CA SER A 127 22.03 7.45 28.33
C SER A 127 20.75 6.90 28.97
N ASP A 128 20.54 7.17 30.25
CA ASP A 128 19.39 6.73 31.05
C ASP A 128 18.37 7.84 31.30
N VAL A 129 18.37 8.90 30.47
CA VAL A 129 17.42 10.02 30.58
C VAL A 129 15.97 9.51 30.72
N LYS A 130 15.28 9.99 31.76
CA LYS A 130 13.88 9.59 32.06
C LYS A 130 12.85 10.58 31.53
N CYS A 131 13.21 11.85 31.45
CA CYS A 131 12.33 12.88 30.94
C CYS A 131 13.16 13.96 30.23
N ILE A 132 12.67 14.42 29.07
CA ILE A 132 13.20 15.58 28.35
C ILE A 132 12.11 16.65 28.37
N ALA A 133 12.44 17.87 28.80
CA ALA A 133 11.45 18.95 28.89
C ALA A 133 12.04 20.32 28.58
N SER A 134 11.18 21.30 28.26
CA SER A 134 11.57 22.71 28.15
C SER A 134 10.41 23.67 28.40
N ARG A 135 10.68 24.77 29.11
CA ARG A 135 9.71 25.86 29.35
C ARG A 135 9.82 27.00 28.34
N LYS A 136 10.95 27.06 27.63
CA LYS A 136 11.37 28.21 26.83
C LYS A 136 11.53 27.91 25.36
N VAL A 137 11.95 26.69 25.00
CA VAL A 137 12.28 26.35 23.62
C VAL A 137 11.02 26.41 22.75
N THR A 138 11.06 27.31 21.76
CA THR A 138 10.05 27.51 20.72
C THR A 138 10.54 27.00 19.36
N GLU A 139 11.85 27.00 19.13
CA GLU A 139 12.45 26.53 17.88
C GLU A 139 13.74 25.77 18.16
N ILE A 140 13.92 24.62 17.49
CA ILE A 140 15.19 23.90 17.42
C ILE A 140 15.73 24.05 15.99
N VAL A 141 16.91 24.67 15.85
CA VAL A 141 17.55 24.91 14.53
C VAL A 141 18.16 23.64 13.95
N GLY A 142 18.62 22.72 14.79
CA GLY A 142 19.05 21.40 14.35
C GLY A 142 17.92 20.37 14.43
N SER A 143 18.31 19.12 14.64
CA SER A 143 17.37 18.00 14.86
C SER A 143 17.19 17.70 16.35
N LEU A 144 16.06 17.09 16.70
CA LEU A 144 15.86 16.41 17.97
C LEU A 144 15.59 14.93 17.69
N SER A 145 16.58 14.09 18.00
CA SER A 145 16.49 12.63 17.86
C SER A 145 16.55 11.99 19.24
N VAL A 146 15.56 11.17 19.54
CA VAL A 146 15.50 10.38 20.77
C VAL A 146 15.36 8.93 20.33
N THR A 147 16.45 8.18 20.44
CA THR A 147 16.55 6.84 19.84
C THR A 147 17.11 5.85 20.85
N GLY A 148 16.36 4.78 21.16
CA GLY A 148 16.82 3.73 22.06
C GLY A 148 16.98 4.18 23.52
N ALA A 149 16.34 5.28 23.93
CA ALA A 149 16.35 5.75 25.32
C ALA A 149 15.36 4.91 26.16
N LEU A 150 15.79 3.70 26.53
CA LEU A 150 14.93 2.66 27.15
C LEU A 150 14.33 3.03 28.51
N SER A 151 14.87 4.06 29.17
CA SER A 151 14.39 4.58 30.45
C SER A 151 13.46 5.78 30.32
N LEU A 152 13.32 6.35 29.11
CA LEU A 152 12.57 7.57 28.89
C LEU A 152 11.07 7.32 29.01
N THR A 153 10.43 8.04 29.91
CA THR A 153 8.98 7.99 30.15
C THR A 153 8.25 9.21 29.65
N SER A 154 8.94 10.35 29.45
CA SER A 154 8.27 11.62 29.20
C SER A 154 9.04 12.54 28.24
N ILE A 155 8.31 13.21 27.35
CA ILE A 155 8.81 14.28 26.49
C ILE A 155 7.81 15.45 26.59
N LEU A 156 8.23 16.54 27.23
CA LEU A 156 7.38 17.67 27.57
C LEU A 156 7.90 18.96 26.93
N LEU A 157 7.55 19.18 25.66
CA LEU A 157 8.00 20.30 24.84
C LEU A 157 6.79 21.12 24.33
N PRO A 158 5.95 21.65 25.25
CA PRO A 158 4.65 22.26 24.95
C PRO A 158 4.73 23.51 24.06
N LYS A 159 5.85 24.24 24.12
CA LYS A 159 6.06 25.50 23.40
C LYS A 159 6.85 25.32 22.12
N LEU A 160 7.37 24.12 21.85
CA LEU A 160 8.14 23.86 20.65
C LEU A 160 7.22 23.99 19.44
N GLU A 161 7.41 25.03 18.64
CA GLU A 161 6.62 25.31 17.46
C GLU A 161 7.28 24.81 16.17
N ARG A 162 8.62 24.77 16.14
CA ARG A 162 9.36 24.41 14.93
C ARG A 162 10.62 23.60 15.23
N VAL A 163 10.86 22.59 14.40
CA VAL A 163 12.16 21.90 14.29
C VAL A 163 12.64 22.06 12.86
N ARG A 164 13.79 22.71 12.66
CA ARG A 164 14.36 22.91 11.31
C ARG A 164 15.10 21.68 10.79
N GLY A 165 15.52 20.78 11.66
CA GLY A 165 16.00 19.45 11.30
C GLY A 165 14.90 18.40 11.41
N SER A 166 15.32 17.16 11.65
CA SER A 166 14.44 16.02 11.89
C SER A 166 13.96 15.95 13.34
N LEU A 167 12.74 15.45 13.55
CA LEU A 167 12.16 15.15 14.84
C LEU A 167 11.89 13.64 14.91
N VAL A 168 12.70 12.91 15.67
CA VAL A 168 12.72 11.44 15.67
C VAL A 168 12.47 10.90 17.08
N PHE A 169 11.47 10.03 17.21
CA PHE A 169 11.13 9.29 18.41
C PHE A 169 11.11 7.79 18.08
N MET A 170 12.19 7.11 18.42
CA MET A 170 12.41 5.73 18.00
C MET A 170 12.83 4.84 19.17
N GLN A 171 12.20 3.67 19.29
CA GLN A 171 12.56 2.65 20.29
C GLN A 171 12.51 3.21 21.72
N LEU A 172 11.35 3.79 22.10
CA LEU A 172 11.09 4.36 23.42
C LEU A 172 10.03 3.53 24.16
N PRO A 173 10.35 2.32 24.64
CA PRO A 173 9.37 1.34 25.12
C PRO A 173 8.59 1.77 26.36
N LYS A 174 9.03 2.81 27.08
CA LYS A 174 8.36 3.33 28.29
C LYS A 174 7.68 4.68 28.10
N LEU A 175 7.74 5.25 26.90
CA LEU A 175 7.09 6.53 26.60
C LEU A 175 5.59 6.28 26.41
N VAL A 176 4.77 6.97 27.20
CA VAL A 176 3.31 6.86 27.19
C VAL A 176 2.66 8.14 26.69
N THR A 177 1.41 8.03 26.22
CA THR A 177 0.64 9.11 25.61
C THR A 177 0.52 10.35 26.51
N GLU A 178 0.23 10.15 27.80
CA GLU A 178 -0.05 11.23 28.77
C GLU A 178 1.15 12.15 28.99
N THR A 179 2.35 11.62 28.76
CA THR A 179 3.63 12.29 28.99
C THR A 179 4.37 12.62 27.69
N PHE A 180 3.73 12.44 26.53
CA PHE A 180 4.23 12.82 25.22
C PHE A 180 3.52 14.09 24.74
N ARG A 181 4.14 15.26 24.94
CA ARG A 181 3.51 16.58 24.77
C ARG A 181 4.30 17.47 23.82
N LEU A 182 3.75 17.66 22.62
CA LEU A 182 4.27 18.49 21.53
C LEU A 182 3.18 19.43 20.97
N ASP A 183 2.27 19.86 21.84
CA ASP A 183 1.03 20.55 21.47
C ASP A 183 1.26 21.83 20.65
N GLY A 184 2.41 22.49 20.81
CA GLY A 184 2.78 23.70 20.09
C GLY A 184 3.32 23.48 18.68
N LEU A 185 3.66 22.24 18.30
CA LEU A 185 4.42 21.94 17.08
C LEU A 185 3.62 22.29 15.83
N LYS A 186 4.17 23.18 15.00
CA LYS A 186 3.57 23.68 13.75
C LYS A 186 4.28 23.17 12.50
N SER A 187 5.59 22.95 12.56
CA SER A 187 6.35 22.50 11.38
C SER A 187 7.61 21.72 11.73
N VAL A 188 7.92 20.71 10.91
CA VAL A 188 9.20 20.00 10.88
C VAL A 188 9.78 20.13 9.47
N ASN A 189 10.98 20.70 9.32
CA ASN A 189 11.56 20.98 8.00
C ASN A 189 12.32 19.77 7.39
N GLU A 190 12.49 18.70 8.15
CA GLU A 190 12.96 17.43 7.62
C GLU A 190 11.95 16.32 7.98
N ASN A 191 12.40 15.24 8.61
CA ASN A 191 11.57 14.07 8.86
C ASN A 191 10.90 14.15 10.23
N LEU A 192 9.65 13.71 10.31
CA LEU A 192 8.96 13.42 11.56
C LEU A 192 8.79 11.90 11.67
N VAL A 193 9.45 11.27 12.63
CA VAL A 193 9.47 9.81 12.77
C VAL A 193 8.97 9.41 14.16
N VAL A 194 7.94 8.57 14.20
CA VAL A 194 7.42 7.92 15.42
C VAL A 194 7.43 6.41 15.19
N ARG A 195 8.49 5.74 15.64
CA ARG A 195 8.74 4.33 15.31
C ARG A 195 9.09 3.46 16.53
N HIS A 196 8.60 2.23 16.58
CA HIS A 196 8.96 1.26 17.64
C HIS A 196 8.70 1.78 19.07
N ASN A 197 7.59 2.49 19.30
CA ASN A 197 7.20 2.95 20.63
C ASN A 197 6.11 2.04 21.20
N GLU A 198 6.53 1.01 21.94
CA GLU A 198 5.66 -0.10 22.37
C GLU A 198 4.58 0.26 23.39
N ALA A 199 4.64 1.45 23.99
CA ALA A 199 3.69 1.93 25.00
C ALA A 199 2.90 3.18 24.57
N LEU A 200 3.15 3.72 23.38
CA LEU A 200 2.37 4.84 22.85
C LEU A 200 1.04 4.32 22.28
N SER A 201 -0.06 4.70 22.91
CA SER A 201 -1.42 4.34 22.49
C SER A 201 -2.07 5.38 21.60
N THR A 202 -1.69 6.65 21.73
CA THR A 202 -2.20 7.73 20.88
C THR A 202 -1.12 8.77 20.64
N VAL A 203 -1.07 9.31 19.43
CA VAL A 203 -0.18 10.41 19.05
C VAL A 203 -0.99 11.51 18.39
N THR A 204 -0.94 12.72 18.96
CA THR A 204 -1.68 13.88 18.42
C THR A 204 -0.76 15.07 18.22
N PHE A 205 -0.77 15.61 17.00
CA PHE A 205 -0.12 16.86 16.63
C PHE A 205 -1.19 17.88 16.23
N THR A 206 -1.73 18.59 17.23
CA THR A 206 -2.90 19.48 17.06
C THR A 206 -2.69 20.63 16.09
N HIS A 207 -1.48 21.21 16.07
CA HIS A 207 -1.17 22.39 15.28
C HIS A 207 -0.16 22.15 14.15
N LEU A 208 0.26 20.90 13.92
CA LEU A 208 1.25 20.57 12.90
C LEU A 208 0.63 20.83 11.52
N ARG A 209 1.20 21.78 10.78
CA ARG A 209 0.73 22.19 9.43
C ARG A 209 1.57 21.59 8.32
N LYS A 210 2.84 21.31 8.58
CA LYS A 210 3.80 20.95 7.53
C LYS A 210 4.89 20.00 8.02
N VAL A 211 5.18 18.99 7.22
CA VAL A 211 6.44 18.22 7.26
C VAL A 211 7.09 18.33 5.89
N ASP A 212 8.28 18.93 5.80
CA ASP A 212 8.92 19.24 4.51
C ASP A 212 9.56 18.01 3.83
N ARG A 213 9.79 16.94 4.58
CA ARG A 213 10.25 15.64 4.07
C ARG A 213 9.28 14.53 4.47
N THR A 214 9.77 13.45 5.09
CA THR A 214 8.99 12.25 5.39
C THR A 214 8.27 12.36 6.72
N LEU A 215 6.99 11.97 6.74
CA LEU A 215 6.26 11.67 7.98
C LEU A 215 6.12 10.15 8.08
N GLU A 216 6.73 9.55 9.10
CA GLU A 216 6.73 8.11 9.33
C GLU A 216 6.10 7.78 10.68
N VAL A 217 5.10 6.91 10.68
CA VAL A 217 4.48 6.34 11.88
C VAL A 217 4.49 4.82 11.72
N GLY A 218 5.49 4.19 12.33
CA GLY A 218 5.81 2.80 12.00
C GLY A 218 6.00 1.90 13.20
N SER A 219 5.56 0.65 13.11
CA SER A 219 5.92 -0.39 14.10
C SER A 219 5.56 -0.04 15.56
N ASN A 220 4.44 0.68 15.79
CA ASN A 220 3.97 1.00 17.14
C ASN A 220 2.88 0.00 17.56
N ARG A 221 3.28 -1.02 18.32
CA ARG A 221 2.47 -2.24 18.59
C ARG A 221 1.09 -1.97 19.22
N VAL A 222 0.96 -0.92 20.02
CA VAL A 222 -0.26 -0.59 20.78
C VAL A 222 -0.89 0.74 20.36
N LEU A 223 -0.42 1.35 19.27
CA LEU A 223 -0.90 2.65 18.81
C LEU A 223 -2.29 2.47 18.18
N GLU A 224 -3.31 3.00 18.86
CA GLU A 224 -4.70 2.93 18.41
C GLU A 224 -5.07 4.12 17.51
N ARG A 225 -4.47 5.30 17.74
CA ARG A 225 -4.85 6.53 17.04
C ARG A 225 -3.64 7.42 16.77
N VAL A 226 -3.53 7.90 15.54
CA VAL A 226 -2.62 8.99 15.19
C VAL A 226 -3.42 10.14 14.59
N SER A 227 -3.13 11.38 14.98
CA SER A 227 -3.82 12.55 14.45
C SER A 227 -2.86 13.70 14.19
N PHE A 228 -2.99 14.27 13.00
CA PHE A 228 -2.33 15.46 12.48
C PHE A 228 -3.36 16.26 11.64
N ASN A 229 -4.55 16.49 12.20
CA ASN A 229 -5.69 17.09 11.48
C ASN A 229 -5.44 18.48 10.89
N SER A 230 -4.44 19.23 11.38
CA SER A 230 -4.04 20.54 10.84
C SER A 230 -2.99 20.45 9.73
N LEU A 231 -2.46 19.25 9.45
CA LEU A 231 -1.39 19.02 8.46
C LEU A 231 -1.98 19.22 7.08
N THR A 232 -1.38 20.10 6.28
CA THR A 232 -1.83 20.35 4.91
C THR A 232 -0.88 19.79 3.87
N PHE A 233 0.36 19.46 4.26
CA PHE A 233 1.42 19.14 3.31
C PHE A 233 2.48 18.21 3.89
N VAL A 234 2.83 17.17 3.13
CA VAL A 234 4.00 16.31 3.32
C VAL A 234 4.90 16.40 2.10
N GLY A 235 6.16 16.77 2.33
CA GLY A 235 7.05 17.15 1.25
C GLY A 235 7.84 16.01 0.61
N LEU A 236 7.91 14.83 1.23
CA LEU A 236 8.29 13.57 0.59
C LEU A 236 7.17 12.57 0.87
N HIS A 237 7.46 11.51 1.62
CA HIS A 237 6.56 10.37 1.82
C HIS A 237 5.73 10.51 3.11
N LEU A 238 4.48 10.03 3.06
CA LEU A 238 3.68 9.70 4.24
C LEU A 238 3.63 8.18 4.40
N LEU A 239 4.34 7.66 5.40
CA LEU A 239 4.49 6.23 5.65
C LEU A 239 3.77 5.85 6.95
N ILE A 240 2.78 4.97 6.86
CA ILE A 240 2.04 4.44 8.02
C ILE A 240 2.03 2.92 7.95
N ASP A 241 3.01 2.29 8.59
CA ASP A 241 3.28 0.86 8.46
C ASP A 241 3.34 0.13 9.80
N SER A 242 3.00 -1.16 9.79
CA SER A 242 3.21 -2.05 10.93
C SER A 242 2.62 -1.56 12.27
N ASN A 243 1.46 -0.87 12.26
CA ASN A 243 0.72 -0.50 13.46
C ASN A 243 -0.52 -1.41 13.59
N PRO A 244 -0.40 -2.61 14.18
CA PRO A 244 -1.40 -3.68 14.02
C PRO A 244 -2.75 -3.40 14.69
N VAL A 245 -2.83 -2.43 15.60
CA VAL A 245 -4.07 -2.03 16.30
C VAL A 245 -4.50 -0.59 15.99
N LEU A 246 -3.89 0.04 14.98
CA LEU A 246 -4.21 1.41 14.61
C LEU A 246 -5.61 1.46 13.99
N GLU A 247 -6.55 2.12 14.67
CA GLU A 247 -7.95 2.22 14.24
C GLU A 247 -8.22 3.50 13.45
N LEU A 248 -7.45 4.57 13.68
CA LEU A 248 -7.73 5.90 13.14
C LEU A 248 -6.46 6.68 12.77
N ILE A 249 -6.47 7.23 11.55
CA ILE A 249 -5.57 8.28 11.09
C ILE A 249 -6.40 9.57 10.92
N GLY A 250 -6.14 10.58 11.75
CA GLY A 250 -6.77 11.89 11.60
C GLY A 250 -5.91 12.82 10.76
N ALA A 251 -6.25 13.03 9.48
CA ALA A 251 -5.52 13.90 8.56
C ALA A 251 -6.46 14.78 7.70
N ALA A 252 -7.53 15.30 8.31
CA ALA A 252 -8.64 15.91 7.56
C ALA A 252 -8.26 17.10 6.65
N SER A 253 -7.19 17.83 6.97
CA SER A 253 -6.73 18.99 6.19
C SER A 253 -5.60 18.67 5.21
N LEU A 254 -5.16 17.42 5.09
CA LEU A 254 -4.03 17.05 4.24
C LEU A 254 -4.40 17.25 2.78
N GLU A 255 -3.70 18.15 2.08
CA GLU A 255 -4.03 18.52 0.69
C GLU A 255 -3.09 17.89 -0.33
N GLU A 256 -1.82 17.73 0.01
CA GLU A 256 -0.78 17.27 -0.92
C GLU A 256 0.29 16.44 -0.21
N ILE A 257 0.67 15.35 -0.87
CA ILE A 257 1.86 14.55 -0.59
C ILE A 257 2.70 14.61 -1.87
N ARG A 258 3.95 15.04 -1.79
CA ARG A 258 4.75 15.25 -3.02
C ARG A 258 5.33 13.98 -3.62
N TRP A 259 5.47 12.92 -2.83
CA TRP A 259 5.99 11.62 -3.25
C TRP A 259 4.92 10.60 -2.78
N ASP A 260 5.33 9.54 -2.08
CA ASP A 260 4.45 8.40 -1.80
C ASP A 260 3.53 8.58 -0.60
N LEU A 261 2.33 8.01 -0.74
CA LEU A 261 1.46 7.62 0.35
C LEU A 261 1.45 6.10 0.46
N ILE A 262 2.07 5.58 1.51
CA ILE A 262 2.16 4.14 1.75
C ILE A 262 1.49 3.80 3.08
N ILE A 263 0.44 2.97 3.03
CA ILE A 263 -0.30 2.54 4.22
C ILE A 263 -0.38 1.00 4.28
N SER A 264 0.14 0.43 5.35
CA SER A 264 0.02 -0.99 5.69
C SER A 264 -0.06 -1.18 7.21
N SER A 265 -1.26 -1.12 7.76
CA SER A 265 -1.54 -1.28 9.18
C SER A 265 -2.87 -2.02 9.37
N SER A 266 -2.78 -3.32 9.70
CA SER A 266 -3.89 -4.28 9.61
C SER A 266 -5.14 -3.96 10.44
N GLY A 267 -5.01 -3.15 11.51
CA GLY A 267 -6.14 -2.77 12.38
C GLY A 267 -7.00 -1.61 11.85
N LEU A 268 -6.58 -0.93 10.78
CA LEU A 268 -7.30 0.22 10.24
C LEU A 268 -8.58 -0.23 9.55
N GLN A 269 -9.72 0.33 9.96
CA GLN A 269 -11.02 0.05 9.35
C GLN A 269 -11.38 1.04 8.24
N GLU A 270 -10.81 2.24 8.29
CA GLU A 270 -11.08 3.32 7.35
C GLU A 270 -9.82 4.16 7.08
N ILE A 271 -9.61 4.51 5.81
CA ILE A 271 -8.70 5.56 5.37
C ILE A 271 -9.56 6.71 4.86
N ASP A 272 -9.42 7.90 5.44
CA ASP A 272 -10.23 9.07 5.09
C ASP A 272 -9.39 10.34 5.03
N PHE A 273 -9.04 10.76 3.81
CA PHE A 273 -8.33 12.01 3.53
C PHE A 273 -9.20 12.92 2.65
N PRO A 274 -10.20 13.61 3.24
CA PRO A 274 -11.24 14.31 2.50
C PRO A 274 -10.72 15.53 1.70
N SER A 275 -9.54 16.04 2.05
CA SER A 275 -8.93 17.21 1.40
C SER A 275 -7.77 16.86 0.46
N LEU A 276 -7.37 15.59 0.37
CA LEU A 276 -6.17 15.18 -0.37
C LEU A 276 -6.44 15.24 -1.87
N LYS A 277 -5.77 16.18 -2.55
CA LYS A 277 -5.97 16.48 -3.97
C LYS A 277 -4.97 15.78 -4.88
N LYS A 278 -3.75 15.58 -4.38
CA LYS A 278 -2.60 15.15 -5.16
C LYS A 278 -1.64 14.29 -4.35
N ILE A 279 -1.21 13.21 -4.98
CA ILE A 279 -0.05 12.40 -4.61
C ILE A 279 0.93 12.51 -5.77
N GLY A 280 2.21 12.78 -5.48
CA GLY A 280 3.17 13.13 -6.52
C GLY A 280 3.89 11.94 -7.14
N GLU A 281 3.95 10.81 -6.44
CA GLU A 281 4.44 9.51 -6.91
C GLU A 281 3.36 8.48 -6.54
N ASP A 282 3.61 7.56 -5.60
CA ASP A 282 2.75 6.38 -5.41
C ASP A 282 1.63 6.52 -4.38
N LEU A 283 0.49 5.89 -4.68
CA LEU A 283 -0.56 5.56 -3.71
C LEU A 283 -0.59 4.04 -3.51
N VAL A 284 -0.06 3.57 -2.37
CA VAL A 284 0.00 2.13 -2.06
C VAL A 284 -0.77 1.82 -0.79
N VAL A 285 -1.79 0.97 -0.90
CA VAL A 285 -2.54 0.44 0.24
C VAL A 285 -2.52 -1.08 0.18
N TYR A 286 -1.80 -1.72 1.11
CA TYR A 286 -1.55 -3.14 1.04
C TYR A 286 -1.63 -3.87 2.39
N VAL A 287 -2.11 -5.12 2.33
CA VAL A 287 -2.17 -6.07 3.46
C VAL A 287 -2.96 -5.48 4.63
N MET A 288 -4.25 -5.26 4.39
CA MET A 288 -5.17 -4.59 5.32
C MET A 288 -6.37 -5.47 5.64
N ASP A 289 -6.26 -6.25 6.71
CA ASP A 289 -7.25 -7.27 7.06
C ASP A 289 -8.61 -6.69 7.51
N ASP A 290 -8.61 -5.51 8.15
CA ASP A 290 -9.81 -4.90 8.70
C ASP A 290 -10.39 -3.73 7.89
N LEU A 291 -9.72 -3.32 6.80
CA LEU A 291 -10.09 -2.14 6.03
C LEU A 291 -11.42 -2.34 5.28
N ARG A 292 -12.36 -1.43 5.50
CA ARG A 292 -13.71 -1.46 4.91
C ARG A 292 -14.03 -0.25 4.05
N SER A 293 -13.29 0.84 4.19
CA SER A 293 -13.57 2.12 3.54
C SER A 293 -12.28 2.84 3.18
N ILE A 294 -12.22 3.33 1.94
CA ILE A 294 -11.20 4.25 1.47
C ILE A 294 -11.93 5.48 0.91
N ARG A 295 -11.70 6.64 1.50
CA ARG A 295 -12.33 7.92 1.13
C ARG A 295 -11.27 8.94 0.73
N LEU A 296 -11.09 9.06 -0.59
CA LEU A 296 -10.22 10.05 -1.23
C LEU A 296 -11.04 10.86 -2.25
N PRO A 297 -12.08 11.60 -1.81
CA PRO A 297 -13.14 12.11 -2.68
C PRO A 297 -12.69 13.20 -3.66
N VAL A 298 -11.59 13.89 -3.37
CA VAL A 298 -11.05 15.00 -4.18
C VAL A 298 -9.67 14.70 -4.76
N LEU A 299 -9.16 13.47 -4.59
CA LEU A 299 -7.89 13.04 -5.18
C LEU A 299 -8.06 12.99 -6.69
N SER A 300 -7.28 13.82 -7.39
CA SER A 300 -7.40 14.02 -8.84
C SER A 300 -6.22 13.49 -9.63
N PHE A 301 -5.08 13.27 -8.96
CA PHE A 301 -3.81 12.93 -9.59
C PHE A 301 -2.95 12.07 -8.67
N VAL A 302 -2.42 10.99 -9.25
CA VAL A 302 -1.31 10.18 -8.71
C VAL A 302 -0.22 10.17 -9.78
N GLY A 303 1.03 10.41 -9.38
CA GLY A 303 2.10 10.74 -10.33
C GLY A 303 2.86 9.56 -10.89
N GLU A 304 2.85 8.45 -10.16
CA GLU A 304 3.36 7.14 -10.55
C GLU A 304 2.23 6.13 -10.28
N ASP A 305 2.42 5.19 -9.35
CA ASP A 305 1.55 4.01 -9.22
C ASP A 305 0.36 4.19 -8.28
N THR A 306 -0.71 3.46 -8.56
CA THR A 306 -1.84 3.29 -7.66
C THR A 306 -2.11 1.80 -7.42
N GLU A 307 -1.71 1.31 -6.25
CA GLU A 307 -1.77 -0.12 -5.90
C GLU A 307 -2.71 -0.39 -4.73
N PHE A 308 -3.66 -1.31 -4.95
CA PHE A 308 -4.54 -1.85 -3.92
C PHE A 308 -4.41 -3.38 -3.85
N PHE A 309 -3.62 -3.84 -2.89
CA PHE A 309 -3.28 -5.25 -2.73
C PHE A 309 -3.80 -5.85 -1.42
N HIS A 310 -4.41 -7.03 -1.50
CA HIS A 310 -4.77 -7.84 -0.32
C HIS A 310 -5.68 -7.10 0.69
N LEU A 311 -6.75 -6.47 0.19
CA LEU A 311 -7.74 -5.74 1.00
C LEU A 311 -8.97 -6.63 1.27
N VAL A 312 -8.79 -7.61 2.16
CA VAL A 312 -9.70 -8.77 2.29
C VAL A 312 -11.12 -8.44 2.76
N ARG A 313 -11.36 -7.26 3.34
CA ARG A 313 -12.69 -6.80 3.81
C ARG A 313 -13.26 -5.61 3.04
N LEU A 314 -12.51 -5.04 2.09
CA LEU A 314 -12.98 -3.91 1.30
C LEU A 314 -14.07 -4.39 0.33
N GLN A 315 -15.25 -3.76 0.36
CA GLN A 315 -16.40 -4.17 -0.48
C GLN A 315 -16.53 -3.33 -1.75
N SER A 316 -16.04 -2.10 -1.74
CA SER A 316 -16.07 -1.20 -2.89
C SER A 316 -14.87 -0.29 -2.87
N LEU A 317 -14.26 -0.09 -4.04
CA LEU A 317 -13.20 0.88 -4.26
C LEU A 317 -13.75 1.97 -5.19
N THR A 318 -13.73 3.21 -4.73
CA THR A 318 -14.19 4.35 -5.55
C THR A 318 -13.28 5.55 -5.36
N LEU A 319 -12.65 6.00 -6.45
CA LEU A 319 -11.85 7.22 -6.51
C LEU A 319 -12.53 8.19 -7.49
N PRO A 320 -13.52 8.98 -7.04
CA PRO A 320 -14.48 9.64 -7.93
C PRO A 320 -13.89 10.81 -8.72
N ALA A 321 -12.86 11.46 -8.17
CA ALA A 321 -12.21 12.62 -8.78
C ALA A 321 -10.90 12.27 -9.50
N LEU A 322 -10.40 11.03 -9.41
CA LEU A 322 -9.11 10.66 -9.97
C LEU A 322 -9.17 10.72 -11.49
N GLU A 323 -8.33 11.56 -12.11
CA GLU A 323 -8.32 11.79 -13.55
C GLU A 323 -7.14 11.13 -14.25
N VAL A 324 -5.98 11.08 -13.58
CA VAL A 324 -4.71 10.59 -14.14
C VAL A 324 -3.97 9.75 -13.10
N ILE A 325 -3.49 8.60 -13.57
CA ILE A 325 -2.46 7.78 -12.93
C ILE A 325 -1.23 7.85 -13.84
N GLY A 326 -0.08 8.09 -13.24
CA GLY A 326 1.10 8.48 -13.97
C GLY A 326 1.95 7.32 -14.45
N GLU A 327 1.82 6.16 -13.83
CA GLU A 327 2.38 4.86 -14.22
C GLU A 327 1.25 3.81 -14.07
N ASP A 328 1.33 2.87 -13.13
CA ASP A 328 0.46 1.69 -13.07
C ASP A 328 -0.80 1.86 -12.22
N PHE A 329 -1.88 1.17 -12.63
CA PHE A 329 -3.09 1.01 -11.84
C PHE A 329 -3.39 -0.45 -11.54
N GLU A 330 -3.18 -0.84 -10.29
CA GLU A 330 -3.26 -2.22 -9.85
C GLU A 330 -4.32 -2.43 -8.76
N VAL A 331 -5.18 -3.43 -8.98
CA VAL A 331 -6.13 -3.91 -7.97
C VAL A 331 -6.17 -5.42 -7.99
N HIS A 332 -5.51 -6.04 -7.01
CA HIS A 332 -5.43 -7.50 -6.99
C HIS A 332 -5.54 -8.12 -5.59
N HIS A 333 -6.02 -9.36 -5.56
CA HIS A 333 -6.18 -10.17 -4.34
C HIS A 333 -7.13 -9.55 -3.29
N CYS A 334 -8.09 -8.72 -3.72
CA CYS A 334 -9.11 -8.14 -2.86
C CYS A 334 -10.39 -9.00 -2.89
N TYR A 335 -10.38 -10.13 -2.17
CA TYR A 335 -11.39 -11.19 -2.33
C TYR A 335 -12.84 -10.82 -1.94
N SER A 336 -13.07 -9.75 -1.19
CA SER A 336 -14.40 -9.24 -0.85
C SER A 336 -14.86 -8.07 -1.73
N LEU A 337 -14.01 -7.62 -2.66
CA LEU A 337 -14.25 -6.41 -3.44
C LEU A 337 -15.32 -6.68 -4.50
N GLY A 338 -16.51 -6.11 -4.29
CA GLY A 338 -17.66 -6.27 -5.16
C GLY A 338 -17.72 -5.29 -6.33
N SER A 339 -16.98 -4.17 -6.24
CA SER A 339 -16.92 -3.16 -7.31
C SER A 339 -15.67 -2.29 -7.28
N VAL A 340 -15.25 -1.85 -8.47
CA VAL A 340 -14.17 -0.88 -8.72
C VAL A 340 -14.72 0.24 -9.61
N SER A 341 -14.59 1.50 -9.18
CA SER A 341 -15.18 2.64 -9.90
C SER A 341 -14.29 3.88 -9.88
N MET A 342 -13.85 4.31 -11.07
CA MET A 342 -13.07 5.53 -11.28
C MET A 342 -13.75 6.35 -12.40
N PRO A 343 -14.88 7.02 -12.11
CA PRO A 343 -15.73 7.66 -13.12
C PRO A 343 -15.07 8.85 -13.84
N SER A 344 -13.99 9.40 -13.28
CA SER A 344 -13.26 10.55 -13.83
C SER A 344 -11.93 10.15 -14.49
N LEU A 345 -11.49 8.90 -14.33
CA LEU A 345 -10.19 8.43 -14.82
C LEU A 345 -10.19 8.47 -16.34
N GLN A 346 -9.24 9.22 -16.89
CA GLN A 346 -9.07 9.44 -18.33
C GLN A 346 -7.87 8.69 -18.88
N LYS A 347 -6.80 8.59 -18.09
CA LYS A 347 -5.50 8.10 -18.56
C LYS A 347 -4.75 7.33 -17.47
N VAL A 348 -4.14 6.23 -17.89
CA VAL A 348 -3.09 5.48 -17.18
C VAL A 348 -1.90 5.40 -18.14
N LYS A 349 -0.68 5.73 -17.68
CA LYS A 349 0.47 5.80 -18.60
C LYS A 349 1.26 4.51 -18.72
N GLU A 350 1.07 3.58 -17.80
CA GLU A 350 1.63 2.24 -17.92
C GLU A 350 0.46 1.27 -17.87
N ASP A 351 0.44 0.34 -16.92
CA ASP A 351 -0.44 -0.82 -16.92
C ASP A 351 -1.76 -0.61 -16.18
N VAL A 352 -2.79 -1.32 -16.61
CA VAL A 352 -4.03 -1.51 -15.86
C VAL A 352 -4.18 -2.98 -15.55
N GLU A 353 -3.93 -3.35 -14.29
CA GLU A 353 -4.03 -4.72 -13.80
C GLU A 353 -5.16 -4.88 -12.78
N ILE A 354 -6.20 -5.64 -13.14
CA ILE A 354 -7.33 -5.92 -12.24
C ILE A 354 -7.62 -7.40 -12.23
N HIS A 355 -7.16 -8.09 -11.19
CA HIS A 355 -7.29 -9.53 -11.15
C HIS A 355 -7.49 -10.13 -9.76
N ASN A 356 -7.91 -11.39 -9.73
CA ASN A 356 -8.17 -12.13 -8.50
C ASN A 356 -9.23 -11.46 -7.60
N LEU A 357 -10.33 -11.00 -8.22
CA LEU A 357 -11.49 -10.39 -7.55
C LEU A 357 -12.75 -11.25 -7.76
N PRO A 358 -12.86 -12.42 -7.12
CA PRO A 358 -13.88 -13.43 -7.43
C PRO A 358 -15.33 -12.96 -7.23
N VAL A 359 -15.56 -11.97 -6.37
CA VAL A 359 -16.91 -11.41 -6.10
C VAL A 359 -17.16 -10.07 -6.81
N CYS A 360 -16.18 -9.55 -7.57
CA CYS A 360 -16.33 -8.27 -8.26
C CYS A 360 -17.34 -8.40 -9.39
N SER A 361 -18.43 -7.64 -9.28
CA SER A 361 -19.57 -7.70 -10.20
C SER A 361 -19.70 -6.45 -11.07
N ALA A 362 -18.90 -5.41 -10.80
CA ALA A 362 -18.91 -4.16 -11.55
C ALA A 362 -17.54 -3.48 -11.56
N ILE A 363 -17.03 -3.19 -12.76
CA ILE A 363 -15.86 -2.34 -13.00
C ILE A 363 -16.32 -1.18 -13.89
N SER A 364 -16.03 0.06 -13.50
CA SER A 364 -16.52 1.26 -14.18
C SER A 364 -15.45 2.33 -14.33
N MET A 365 -14.97 2.53 -15.56
CA MET A 365 -14.01 3.57 -15.97
C MET A 365 -14.46 4.20 -17.29
N PRO A 366 -15.64 4.86 -17.32
CA PRO A 366 -16.30 5.27 -18.55
C PRO A 366 -15.52 6.30 -19.36
N LYS A 367 -14.59 7.04 -18.74
CA LYS A 367 -13.78 8.08 -19.39
C LYS A 367 -12.37 7.61 -19.76
N LEU A 368 -11.95 6.41 -19.35
CA LEU A 368 -10.61 5.90 -19.63
C LEU A 368 -10.48 5.73 -21.15
N SER A 369 -9.61 6.52 -21.76
CA SER A 369 -9.45 6.57 -23.21
C SER A 369 -8.14 5.95 -23.70
N ASP A 370 -7.10 6.03 -22.88
CA ASP A 370 -5.74 5.65 -23.26
C ASP A 370 -5.07 4.90 -22.11
N ILE A 371 -4.51 3.75 -22.45
CA ILE A 371 -3.61 2.92 -21.64
C ILE A 371 -2.33 2.80 -22.46
N GLU A 372 -1.23 3.35 -21.95
CA GLU A 372 0.04 3.44 -22.67
C GLU A 372 0.90 2.16 -22.61
N GLU A 373 0.55 1.22 -21.73
CA GLU A 373 1.09 -0.15 -21.76
C GLU A 373 -0.05 -1.19 -21.80
N ASP A 374 -0.13 -2.10 -20.83
CA ASP A 374 -0.99 -3.29 -20.81
C ASP A 374 -2.37 -3.04 -20.19
N LEU A 375 -3.37 -3.76 -20.69
CA LEU A 375 -4.67 -3.91 -20.04
C LEU A 375 -4.91 -5.38 -19.70
N GLU A 376 -4.75 -5.71 -18.43
CA GLU A 376 -4.92 -7.05 -17.89
C GLU A 376 -6.11 -7.14 -16.93
N MET A 377 -7.09 -7.96 -17.28
CA MET A 377 -8.21 -8.25 -16.39
C MET A 377 -8.52 -9.74 -16.39
N TYR A 378 -8.23 -10.42 -15.28
CA TYR A 378 -8.48 -11.85 -15.16
C TYR A 378 -8.92 -12.34 -13.78
N ASN A 379 -9.53 -13.52 -13.73
CA ASN A 379 -10.09 -14.11 -12.50
C ASN A 379 -11.11 -13.15 -11.82
N LEU A 380 -12.13 -12.76 -12.59
CA LEU A 380 -13.25 -11.90 -12.20
C LEU A 380 -14.56 -12.68 -12.30
N ASP A 381 -14.67 -13.75 -11.50
CA ASP A 381 -15.72 -14.79 -11.64
C ASP A 381 -17.16 -14.27 -11.59
N ALA A 382 -17.42 -13.17 -10.88
CA ALA A 382 -18.74 -12.58 -10.72
C ALA A 382 -19.05 -11.44 -11.73
N LEU A 383 -18.08 -11.04 -12.57
CA LEU A 383 -18.25 -9.92 -13.50
C LEU A 383 -19.16 -10.34 -14.67
N LYS A 384 -20.31 -9.68 -14.80
CA LYS A 384 -21.31 -10.01 -15.83
C LYS A 384 -21.07 -9.32 -17.17
N SER A 385 -20.47 -8.14 -17.13
CA SER A 385 -20.21 -7.33 -18.31
C SER A 385 -19.01 -6.43 -18.08
N LEU A 386 -18.19 -6.26 -19.11
CA LEU A 386 -17.12 -5.27 -19.13
C LEU A 386 -17.38 -4.26 -20.25
N SER A 387 -17.42 -2.97 -19.88
CA SER A 387 -17.64 -1.88 -20.83
C SER A 387 -16.64 -0.75 -20.58
N LEU A 388 -15.75 -0.51 -21.55
CA LEU A 388 -14.81 0.61 -21.56
C LEU A 388 -15.14 1.49 -22.79
N PRO A 389 -16.21 2.31 -22.70
CA PRO A 389 -16.81 2.95 -23.86
C PRO A 389 -15.97 4.07 -24.47
N SER A 390 -14.98 4.60 -23.75
CA SER A 390 -14.08 5.64 -24.24
C SER A 390 -12.70 5.10 -24.64
N LEU A 391 -12.40 3.82 -24.41
CA LEU A 391 -11.08 3.26 -24.68
C LEU A 391 -10.79 3.27 -26.18
N HIS A 392 -9.73 3.95 -26.61
CA HIS A 392 -9.33 4.10 -28.02
C HIS A 392 -8.13 3.21 -28.39
N THR A 393 -7.15 3.12 -27.50
CA THR A 393 -5.87 2.43 -27.75
C THR A 393 -5.39 1.72 -26.49
N VAL A 394 -4.88 0.51 -26.68
CA VAL A 394 -3.97 -0.19 -25.76
C VAL A 394 -2.63 -0.30 -26.48
N TRP A 395 -1.57 0.23 -25.89
CA TRP A 395 -0.28 0.41 -26.54
C TRP A 395 0.67 -0.77 -26.34
N GLU A 396 0.31 -1.71 -25.48
CA GLU A 396 0.90 -3.03 -25.41
C GLU A 396 -0.21 -4.10 -25.51
N ASP A 397 -0.33 -4.99 -24.54
CA ASP A 397 -1.15 -6.19 -24.56
C ASP A 397 -2.55 -5.94 -23.99
N LEU A 398 -3.56 -6.53 -24.62
CA LEU A 398 -4.93 -6.59 -24.10
C LEU A 398 -5.25 -8.03 -23.71
N ILE A 399 -5.27 -8.30 -22.41
CA ILE A 399 -5.46 -9.64 -21.85
C ILE A 399 -6.70 -9.66 -20.97
N LEU A 400 -7.77 -10.28 -21.47
CA LEU A 400 -9.02 -10.46 -20.73
C LEU A 400 -9.34 -11.94 -20.59
N GLY A 401 -9.55 -12.41 -19.36
CA GLY A 401 -10.01 -13.78 -19.18
C GLY A 401 -10.50 -14.15 -17.79
N GLY A 402 -10.85 -15.42 -17.59
CA GLY A 402 -11.33 -15.90 -16.29
C GLY A 402 -12.56 -15.13 -15.77
N MET A 403 -13.48 -14.77 -16.67
CA MET A 403 -14.74 -14.09 -16.35
C MET A 403 -15.89 -15.07 -16.58
N ALA A 404 -16.07 -15.99 -15.64
CA ALA A 404 -16.95 -17.15 -15.79
C ALA A 404 -18.41 -16.81 -16.16
N VAL A 405 -18.90 -15.66 -15.68
CA VAL A 405 -20.29 -15.24 -15.89
C VAL A 405 -20.47 -14.11 -16.90
N ALA A 406 -19.38 -13.59 -17.48
CA ALA A 406 -19.46 -12.46 -18.41
C ALA A 406 -20.22 -12.86 -19.68
N SER A 407 -21.27 -12.12 -20.02
CA SER A 407 -22.05 -12.28 -21.26
C SER A 407 -21.80 -11.18 -22.28
N ASP A 408 -21.29 -10.04 -21.82
CA ASP A 408 -21.17 -8.82 -22.62
C ASP A 408 -19.79 -8.18 -22.45
N LEU A 409 -19.13 -7.92 -23.57
CA LEU A 409 -17.87 -7.20 -23.65
C LEU A 409 -18.03 -6.05 -24.66
N SER A 410 -17.71 -4.82 -24.25
CA SER A 410 -17.92 -3.64 -25.08
C SER A 410 -16.76 -2.64 -24.99
N MET A 411 -16.07 -2.44 -26.12
CA MET A 411 -15.02 -1.45 -26.30
C MET A 411 -15.19 -0.77 -27.66
N GLN A 412 -16.33 -0.09 -27.85
CA GLN A 412 -16.82 0.38 -29.17
C GLN A 412 -15.92 1.43 -29.83
N GLN A 413 -15.05 2.10 -29.06
CA GLN A 413 -14.10 3.10 -29.56
C GLN A 413 -12.70 2.53 -29.77
N LEU A 414 -12.45 1.28 -29.39
CA LEU A 414 -11.12 0.67 -29.49
C LEU A 414 -10.73 0.52 -30.96
N THR A 415 -9.65 1.19 -31.34
CA THR A 415 -9.13 1.20 -32.70
C THR A 415 -7.85 0.39 -32.86
N LYS A 416 -7.10 0.22 -31.78
CA LYS A 416 -5.74 -0.32 -31.85
C LYS A 416 -5.35 -1.03 -30.56
N VAL A 417 -4.78 -2.21 -30.71
CA VAL A 417 -3.99 -2.94 -29.71
C VAL A 417 -2.63 -3.19 -30.35
N VAL A 418 -1.55 -2.71 -29.75
CA VAL A 418 -0.22 -2.74 -30.41
C VAL A 418 0.51 -4.04 -30.14
N GLY A 419 0.31 -4.63 -28.98
CA GLY A 419 0.86 -5.91 -28.58
C GLY A 419 -0.12 -7.06 -28.83
N SER A 420 -0.20 -7.98 -27.87
CA SER A 420 -1.05 -9.15 -27.89
C SER A 420 -2.52 -8.82 -27.63
N PHE A 421 -3.40 -9.69 -28.13
CA PHE A 421 -4.84 -9.63 -27.89
C PHE A 421 -5.33 -11.01 -27.45
N TRP A 422 -5.71 -11.14 -26.19
CA TRP A 422 -6.09 -12.41 -25.57
C TRP A 422 -7.48 -12.28 -24.97
N LEU A 423 -8.41 -13.09 -25.46
CA LEU A 423 -9.74 -13.28 -24.88
C LEU A 423 -9.91 -14.75 -24.52
N TYR A 424 -9.93 -15.09 -23.23
CA TYR A 424 -9.95 -16.48 -22.82
C TYR A 424 -10.81 -16.82 -21.62
N ASN A 425 -11.29 -18.07 -21.54
CA ASN A 425 -12.04 -18.58 -20.39
C ASN A 425 -13.25 -17.70 -20.00
N MET A 426 -14.00 -17.19 -20.98
CA MET A 426 -15.27 -16.50 -20.78
C MET A 426 -16.42 -17.36 -21.32
N PRO A 427 -16.82 -18.43 -20.62
CA PRO A 427 -17.73 -19.45 -21.15
C PRO A 427 -19.17 -18.96 -21.40
N ASN A 428 -19.57 -17.79 -20.89
CA ASN A 428 -20.88 -17.19 -21.16
C ASN A 428 -20.86 -16.08 -22.21
N LEU A 429 -19.69 -15.71 -22.73
CA LEU A 429 -19.58 -14.67 -23.75
C LEU A 429 -20.14 -15.22 -25.06
N PHE A 430 -21.20 -14.60 -25.56
CA PHE A 430 -21.90 -15.06 -26.77
C PHE A 430 -21.34 -14.46 -28.05
N ARG A 431 -20.90 -13.20 -28.00
CA ARG A 431 -20.29 -12.51 -29.13
C ARG A 431 -19.11 -11.65 -28.70
N VAL A 432 -18.15 -11.50 -29.61
CA VAL A 432 -17.13 -10.43 -29.57
C VAL A 432 -17.40 -9.50 -30.74
N ASP A 433 -17.73 -8.24 -30.46
CA ASP A 433 -18.00 -7.22 -31.48
C ASP A 433 -17.18 -5.96 -31.17
N LEU A 434 -16.07 -5.79 -31.89
CA LEU A 434 -15.15 -4.66 -31.78
C LEU A 434 -15.13 -3.89 -33.11
N PRO A 435 -16.18 -3.10 -33.40
CA PRO A 435 -16.44 -2.61 -34.75
C PRO A 435 -15.42 -1.61 -35.26
N LYS A 436 -14.67 -0.95 -34.38
CA LYS A 436 -13.62 0.03 -34.75
C LYS A 436 -12.20 -0.51 -34.68
N LEU A 437 -11.99 -1.73 -34.18
CA LEU A 437 -10.66 -2.29 -34.02
C LEU A 437 -10.03 -2.50 -35.39
N ALA A 438 -8.99 -1.73 -35.70
CA ALA A 438 -8.33 -1.69 -36.99
C ALA A 438 -6.96 -2.37 -36.98
N HIS A 439 -6.26 -2.35 -35.86
CA HIS A 439 -4.91 -2.89 -35.77
C HIS A 439 -4.73 -3.71 -34.49
N VAL A 440 -4.22 -4.94 -34.65
CA VAL A 440 -3.69 -5.74 -33.55
C VAL A 440 -2.23 -6.11 -33.85
N GLY A 441 -1.35 -6.02 -32.87
CA GLY A 441 0.04 -6.43 -33.00
C GLY A 441 0.95 -5.43 -33.74
N GLY A 442 2.22 -5.82 -33.82
CA GLY A 442 3.28 -5.04 -34.45
C GLY A 442 4.10 -4.19 -33.49
N LYS A 443 4.12 -4.53 -32.20
CA LYS A 443 5.20 -4.15 -31.28
C LYS A 443 6.51 -4.58 -31.93
N THR A 444 7.33 -3.62 -32.35
CA THR A 444 8.59 -3.92 -33.03
C THR A 444 9.55 -4.53 -32.02
N ARG A 445 9.90 -5.81 -32.22
CA ARG A 445 10.97 -6.48 -31.48
C ARG A 445 12.22 -5.59 -31.42
N SER A 446 12.67 -5.27 -30.22
CA SER A 446 14.01 -4.69 -30.03
C SER A 446 15.11 -5.73 -30.28
N HIS A 447 14.78 -7.03 -30.24
CA HIS A 447 15.72 -8.17 -30.41
C HIS A 447 15.07 -9.36 -31.15
N PRO A 448 15.78 -10.07 -32.06
CA PRO A 448 15.25 -11.26 -32.74
C PRO A 448 15.17 -12.47 -31.77
N PRO A 449 14.16 -13.35 -31.90
CA PRO A 449 13.96 -14.46 -30.97
C PRO A 449 15.06 -15.52 -31.15
N PRO A 450 15.48 -16.22 -30.08
CA PRO A 450 16.30 -17.41 -30.20
C PRO A 450 15.54 -18.50 -30.95
N GLN A 451 16.24 -19.21 -31.84
CA GLN A 451 15.68 -20.38 -32.51
C GLN A 451 15.56 -21.52 -31.49
N ASN A 452 14.46 -21.62 -30.73
CA ASN A 452 13.84 -22.85 -30.20
C ASN A 452 12.70 -22.56 -29.19
N SER A 453 11.60 -23.33 -29.30
CA SER A 453 10.48 -23.55 -28.33
C SER A 453 9.32 -22.52 -28.34
N CYS A 454 8.01 -22.83 -28.19
CA CYS A 454 7.30 -23.86 -27.41
C CYS A 454 5.96 -24.32 -28.06
N HIS A 455 5.40 -25.46 -27.58
CA HIS A 455 4.08 -26.01 -27.95
C HIS A 455 3.05 -25.79 -26.82
N TYR A 456 1.79 -25.49 -27.19
CA TYR A 456 0.66 -25.14 -26.31
C TYR A 456 0.38 -26.09 -25.12
N GLY A 457 0.13 -25.49 -23.96
CA GLY A 457 -0.53 -26.11 -22.80
C GLY A 457 -0.42 -25.20 -21.58
N LEU A 458 -1.56 -24.63 -21.14
CA LEU A 458 -1.73 -23.78 -19.95
C LEU A 458 -0.71 -24.07 -18.81
N GLY A 459 0.24 -23.16 -18.61
CA GLY A 459 1.25 -23.20 -17.54
C GLY A 459 2.45 -22.29 -17.87
N ASP A 460 2.83 -21.43 -16.91
CA ASP A 460 3.91 -20.42 -16.92
C ASP A 460 4.83 -20.43 -18.16
N CYS A 461 4.56 -19.52 -19.09
CA CYS A 461 5.52 -19.12 -20.10
C CYS A 461 6.45 -18.04 -19.52
N ASP A 462 7.22 -18.39 -18.49
CA ASP A 462 8.26 -17.55 -17.87
C ASP A 462 9.53 -17.51 -18.76
N VAL A 463 9.35 -17.28 -20.06
CA VAL A 463 10.45 -17.05 -21.00
C VAL A 463 10.14 -15.75 -21.72
N GLU A 464 11.05 -14.78 -21.60
CA GLU A 464 11.10 -13.42 -22.17
C GLU A 464 11.02 -13.37 -23.73
N ASP A 465 10.24 -14.26 -24.34
CA ASP A 465 9.84 -14.25 -25.73
C ASP A 465 8.30 -14.15 -25.78
N GLU A 466 7.79 -12.98 -25.38
CA GLU A 466 6.43 -12.52 -25.68
C GLU A 466 6.25 -12.44 -27.19
N GLU A 467 5.96 -13.58 -27.82
CA GLU A 467 5.57 -13.56 -29.21
C GLU A 467 4.16 -13.00 -29.28
N ASN A 468 4.03 -11.71 -29.67
CA ASN A 468 2.75 -11.03 -29.83
C ASN A 468 1.71 -12.01 -30.41
N ALA A 469 0.61 -12.24 -29.70
CA ALA A 469 -0.36 -13.25 -30.09
C ALA A 469 -1.76 -12.66 -30.20
N PHE A 470 -2.52 -13.13 -31.18
CA PHE A 470 -3.95 -12.91 -31.28
C PHE A 470 -4.65 -14.22 -30.91
N TYR A 471 -5.19 -14.31 -29.71
CA TYR A 471 -5.89 -15.48 -29.20
C TYR A 471 -7.31 -15.16 -28.75
N ILE A 472 -8.25 -15.96 -29.25
CA ILE A 472 -9.60 -16.07 -28.70
C ILE A 472 -9.82 -17.54 -28.39
N THR A 473 -9.85 -17.92 -27.12
CA THR A 473 -9.85 -19.33 -26.73
C THR A 473 -10.68 -19.69 -25.51
N ASN A 474 -11.17 -20.93 -25.45
CA ASN A 474 -11.96 -21.44 -24.32
C ASN A 474 -13.20 -20.60 -23.95
N ASN A 475 -13.79 -19.89 -24.91
CA ASN A 475 -15.05 -19.19 -24.75
C ASN A 475 -16.17 -20.10 -25.27
N THR A 476 -16.60 -21.06 -24.44
CA THR A 476 -17.35 -22.23 -24.91
C THR A 476 -18.75 -21.93 -25.47
N ARG A 477 -19.36 -20.77 -25.16
CA ARG A 477 -20.62 -20.29 -25.75
C ARG A 477 -20.44 -19.16 -26.78
N LEU A 478 -19.21 -18.83 -27.17
CA LEU A 478 -18.95 -17.81 -28.17
C LEU A 478 -19.41 -18.30 -29.54
N GLU A 479 -20.44 -17.66 -30.11
CA GLU A 479 -20.99 -18.00 -31.42
C GLU A 479 -20.45 -17.09 -32.53
N HIS A 480 -20.17 -15.82 -32.21
CA HIS A 480 -19.84 -14.81 -33.21
C HIS A 480 -18.62 -13.97 -32.82
N VAL A 481 -17.65 -13.87 -33.71
CA VAL A 481 -16.55 -12.89 -33.63
C VAL A 481 -16.66 -11.94 -34.82
N ARG A 482 -16.79 -10.64 -34.55
CA ARG A 482 -16.95 -9.59 -35.57
C ARG A 482 -15.97 -8.44 -35.33
N MET A 483 -15.09 -8.20 -36.31
CA MET A 483 -14.10 -7.11 -36.30
C MET A 483 -14.00 -6.51 -37.70
N GLU A 484 -15.06 -5.81 -38.13
CA GLU A 484 -15.22 -5.38 -39.53
C GLU A 484 -14.20 -4.34 -39.99
N SER A 485 -13.69 -3.52 -39.07
CA SER A 485 -12.70 -2.49 -39.39
C SER A 485 -11.26 -3.01 -39.38
N LEU A 486 -11.04 -4.30 -39.12
CA LEU A 486 -9.70 -4.84 -38.92
C LEU A 486 -8.84 -4.75 -40.20
N VAL A 487 -7.79 -3.96 -40.19
CA VAL A 487 -6.91 -3.74 -41.34
C VAL A 487 -5.71 -4.68 -41.31
N SER A 488 -5.18 -4.96 -40.11
CA SER A 488 -3.98 -5.77 -39.92
C SER A 488 -3.96 -6.50 -38.58
N ILE A 489 -3.50 -7.75 -38.60
CA ILE A 489 -2.99 -8.47 -37.44
C ILE A 489 -1.50 -8.70 -37.69
N ARG A 490 -0.64 -8.16 -36.83
CA ARG A 490 0.84 -8.30 -36.91
C ARG A 490 1.36 -9.02 -35.67
N SER A 491 0.72 -10.14 -35.39
CA SER A 491 1.04 -11.05 -34.30
C SER A 491 1.54 -12.33 -34.96
N PRO A 492 2.78 -12.80 -34.71
CA PRO A 492 3.29 -14.06 -35.28
C PRO A 492 2.37 -15.25 -35.01
N TYR A 493 1.58 -15.18 -33.93
CA TYR A 493 0.57 -16.17 -33.61
C TYR A 493 -0.83 -15.59 -33.77
N PHE A 494 -1.65 -16.33 -34.51
CA PHE A 494 -3.08 -16.08 -34.63
C PHE A 494 -3.80 -17.41 -34.44
N ALA A 495 -4.65 -17.50 -33.42
CA ALA A 495 -5.48 -18.66 -33.20
C ALA A 495 -6.84 -18.30 -32.58
N ILE A 496 -7.90 -18.82 -33.20
CA ILE A 496 -9.24 -18.86 -32.61
C ILE A 496 -9.57 -20.35 -32.43
N PHE A 497 -9.50 -20.84 -31.20
CA PHE A 497 -9.61 -22.28 -30.88
C PHE A 497 -10.33 -22.50 -29.56
N GLY A 498 -10.74 -23.72 -29.22
CA GLY A 498 -11.41 -23.98 -27.93
C GLY A 498 -12.79 -23.31 -27.74
N ASN A 499 -13.32 -22.61 -28.75
CA ASN A 499 -14.64 -21.97 -28.73
C ASN A 499 -15.68 -22.93 -29.34
N ALA A 500 -16.20 -23.85 -28.53
CA ALA A 500 -17.01 -24.99 -28.99
C ALA A 500 -18.31 -24.61 -29.75
N ALA A 501 -18.89 -23.44 -29.46
CA ALA A 501 -20.11 -22.95 -30.09
C ALA A 501 -19.87 -22.02 -31.31
N LEU A 502 -18.62 -21.80 -31.73
CA LEU A 502 -18.30 -20.79 -32.73
C LEU A 502 -18.95 -21.09 -34.10
N LEU A 503 -19.82 -20.19 -34.55
CA LEU A 503 -20.57 -20.28 -35.80
C LEU A 503 -20.02 -19.37 -36.89
N SER A 504 -19.57 -18.16 -36.55
CA SER A 504 -19.01 -17.22 -37.52
C SER A 504 -17.83 -16.41 -36.98
N VAL A 505 -16.90 -16.13 -37.88
CA VAL A 505 -15.78 -15.22 -37.70
C VAL A 505 -15.78 -14.27 -38.89
N GLU A 506 -16.11 -13.01 -38.64
CA GLU A 506 -16.23 -11.94 -39.62
C GLU A 506 -15.02 -11.00 -39.51
N LEU A 507 -14.00 -11.31 -40.30
CA LEU A 507 -12.81 -10.47 -40.51
C LEU A 507 -12.80 -10.03 -41.99
N PRO A 508 -12.48 -8.76 -42.29
CA PRO A 508 -12.31 -8.32 -43.68
C PRO A 508 -11.08 -9.00 -44.32
N LEU A 509 -10.96 -8.88 -45.64
CA LEU A 509 -9.74 -9.28 -46.35
C LEU A 509 -8.55 -8.47 -45.80
N LEU A 510 -7.76 -9.10 -44.95
CA LEU A 510 -6.61 -8.47 -44.31
C LEU A 510 -5.59 -8.09 -45.39
N SER A 511 -5.24 -6.80 -45.43
CA SER A 511 -4.29 -6.27 -46.41
C SER A 511 -2.85 -6.76 -46.17
N ARG A 512 -2.55 -7.23 -44.94
CA ARG A 512 -1.30 -7.85 -44.52
C ARG A 512 -1.57 -8.89 -43.43
N PHE A 513 -1.16 -10.13 -43.69
CA PHE A 513 -0.95 -11.18 -42.69
C PHE A 513 0.57 -11.43 -42.72
N GLN A 514 1.29 -11.10 -41.64
CA GLN A 514 2.74 -11.26 -41.56
C GLN A 514 3.11 -11.99 -40.28
#